data_AF-A0A6C0HKY0-F1
#
_entry.id   AF-A0A6C0HKY0-F1
#
_cell.length_a   1.000
_cell.length_b   1.000
_cell.length_c   1.000
_cell.angle_alpha   90.00
_cell.angle_beta   90.00
_cell.angle_gamma   90.00
#
_symmetry.space_group_name_H-M   'P 1'
#
loop_
_entity.id
_entity.type
_entity.pdbx_description
1 polymer ?
#
loop_
_entity_poly.entity_id
_entity_poly.type
_entity_poly.pdbx_seq_one_letter_code
_entity_poly.pdbx_strand_id
1 'polypeptide(L)'
;MNSIEYTATEIQSMVRNMDDSKKKHRRLKASNPEEYIKKLIEENEILHFNYPSIFAVHAEDKLDATFFYMLDKKRKIEKGDLTEDQASIEVGQKLFKTWVEPITQGRPSEKTESYEEYYKRTSGSK
;
A
#
# COMPACT_ATOMS: atom_id res chain seq x y z
N MET A 1 -7.51 16.47 12.14
CA MET A 1 -7.37 15.12 11.59
C MET A 1 -8.77 14.56 11.44
N ASN A 2 -9.20 14.18 10.24
CA ASN A 2 -10.51 13.55 10.07
C ASN A 2 -10.49 12.19 10.75
N SER A 3 -11.46 11.96 11.62
CA SER A 3 -11.63 10.84 12.54
C SER A 3 -12.36 9.64 11.91
N ILE A 4 -12.32 9.52 10.58
CA ILE A 4 -12.99 8.42 9.88
C ILE A 4 -12.00 7.26 9.78
N GLU A 5 -12.31 6.18 10.51
CA GLU A 5 -11.58 4.93 10.39
C GLU A 5 -12.19 4.10 9.25
N TYR A 6 -11.45 3.92 8.17
CA TYR A 6 -11.85 3.03 7.07
C TYR A 6 -11.40 1.61 7.34
N THR A 7 -12.24 0.65 6.96
CA THR A 7 -11.91 -0.77 7.00
C THR A 7 -10.81 -1.11 5.98
N ALA A 8 -10.10 -2.22 6.22
CA ALA A 8 -9.09 -2.72 5.29
C ALA A 8 -9.66 -2.97 3.88
N THR A 9 -10.92 -3.38 3.79
CA THR A 9 -11.60 -3.60 2.49
C THR A 9 -11.85 -2.26 1.77
N GLU A 10 -12.26 -1.23 2.50
CA GLU A 10 -12.45 0.12 1.93
C GLU A 10 -11.12 0.71 1.47
N ILE A 11 -10.06 0.61 2.27
CA ILE A 11 -8.71 1.06 1.89
C ILE A 11 -8.24 0.31 0.63
N GLN A 12 -8.45 -1.00 0.58
CA GLN A 12 -8.12 -1.79 -0.61
C GLN A 12 -8.91 -1.35 -1.85
N SER A 13 -10.19 -1.01 -1.69
CA SER A 13 -11.02 -0.49 -2.77
C SER A 13 -10.53 0.88 -3.25
N MET A 14 -10.12 1.76 -2.35
CA MET A 14 -9.57 3.08 -2.71
C MET A 14 -8.30 2.95 -3.55
N VAL A 15 -7.38 2.07 -3.17
CA VAL A 15 -6.15 1.82 -3.96
C VAL A 15 -6.49 1.25 -5.34
N ARG A 16 -7.48 0.35 -5.44
CA ARG A 16 -7.95 -0.18 -6.73
C ARG A 16 -8.62 0.89 -7.60
N ASN A 17 -9.40 1.79 -7.02
CA ASN A 17 -9.98 2.91 -7.76
C ASN A 17 -8.87 3.82 -8.32
N MET A 18 -7.80 4.03 -7.54
CA MET A 18 -6.65 4.79 -8.00
C MET A 18 -5.91 4.10 -9.16
N ASP A 19 -5.84 2.77 -9.21
CA ASP A 19 -5.33 2.05 -10.39
C ASP A 19 -6.09 2.45 -11.67
N ASP A 20 -7.41 2.61 -11.59
CA ASP A 20 -8.23 3.00 -12.73
C ASP A 20 -8.04 4.50 -13.09
N SER A 21 -7.91 5.39 -12.11
CA SER A 21 -7.49 6.79 -12.34
C SER A 21 -6.12 6.85 -13.03
N LYS A 22 -5.14 6.06 -12.58
CA LYS A 22 -3.80 5.99 -13.19
C LYS A 22 -3.87 5.52 -14.64
N LYS A 23 -4.69 4.51 -14.94
CA LYS A 23 -4.92 4.05 -16.32
C LYS A 23 -5.57 5.13 -17.18
N LYS A 24 -6.62 5.77 -16.67
CA LYS A 24 -7.37 6.84 -17.36
C LYS A 24 -6.46 8.00 -17.77
N HIS A 25 -5.55 8.41 -16.89
CA HIS A 25 -4.66 9.56 -17.09
C HIS A 25 -3.23 9.19 -17.50
N ARG A 26 -2.96 7.94 -17.87
CA ARG A 26 -1.60 7.42 -18.14
C ARG A 26 -0.78 8.29 -19.10
N ARG A 27 -1.41 8.90 -20.10
CA ARG A 27 -0.73 9.78 -21.07
C ARG A 27 -0.15 11.04 -20.42
N LEU A 28 -0.87 11.61 -19.45
CA LEU A 28 -0.43 12.80 -18.73
C LEU A 28 0.83 12.54 -17.91
N LYS A 29 1.03 11.32 -17.41
CA LYS A 29 2.21 10.97 -16.60
C LYS A 29 3.55 11.34 -17.26
N ALA A 30 3.63 11.24 -18.60
CA ALA A 30 4.83 11.61 -19.34
C ALA A 30 4.76 13.03 -19.93
N SER A 31 3.58 13.46 -20.41
CA SER A 31 3.44 14.73 -21.13
C SER A 31 3.24 15.94 -20.21
N ASN A 32 2.58 15.75 -19.07
CA ASN A 32 2.33 16.79 -18.06
C ASN A 32 2.14 16.14 -16.66
N PRO A 33 3.25 15.84 -15.96
CA PRO A 33 3.21 15.17 -14.65
C PRO A 33 2.45 15.95 -13.57
N GLU A 34 2.46 17.29 -13.62
CA GLU A 34 1.75 18.12 -12.64
C GLU A 34 0.23 17.95 -12.77
N GLU A 35 -0.29 18.03 -14.00
CA GLU A 35 -1.72 17.80 -14.26
C GLU A 35 -2.12 16.35 -13.96
N TYR A 36 -1.22 15.38 -14.21
CA TYR A 36 -1.44 13.98 -13.81
C TYR A 36 -1.67 13.85 -12.31
N ILE A 37 -0.80 14.43 -11.47
CA ILE A 37 -0.94 14.38 -10.02
C ILE A 37 -2.21 15.10 -9.57
N LYS A 38 -2.50 16.28 -10.13
CA LYS A 38 -3.74 17.02 -9.84
C LYS A 38 -4.99 16.17 -10.11
N LYS A 39 -5.06 15.48 -11.26
CA LYS A 39 -6.17 14.58 -11.58
C LYS A 39 -6.27 13.39 -10.63
N LEU A 40 -5.13 12.81 -10.23
CA LEU A 40 -5.14 11.73 -9.25
C LEU A 40 -5.66 12.19 -7.89
N ILE A 41 -5.28 13.38 -7.43
CA ILE A 41 -5.78 13.97 -6.17
C ILE A 41 -7.29 14.22 -6.26
N GLU A 42 -7.76 14.86 -7.33
CA GLU A 42 -9.18 15.17 -7.55
C GLU A 42 -10.05 13.90 -7.54
N GLU A 43 -9.60 12.82 -8.17
CA GLU A 43 -10.38 11.57 -8.27
C GLU A 43 -10.23 10.63 -7.05
N ASN A 44 -9.21 10.83 -6.21
CA ASN A 44 -8.87 9.96 -5.08
C ASN A 44 -8.73 10.73 -3.77
N GLU A 45 -9.54 11.77 -3.57
CA GLU A 45 -9.45 12.70 -2.45
C GLU A 45 -9.43 12.00 -1.08
N ILE A 46 -10.27 10.99 -0.90
CA ILE A 46 -10.34 10.23 0.37
C ILE A 46 -9.01 9.52 0.66
N LEU A 47 -8.43 8.85 -0.34
CA LEU A 47 -7.16 8.15 -0.19
C LEU A 47 -6.02 9.14 0.03
N HIS A 48 -5.99 10.24 -0.74
CA HIS A 48 -4.99 11.29 -0.61
C HIS A 48 -5.01 11.96 0.77
N PHE A 49 -6.21 12.29 1.29
CA PHE A 49 -6.33 13.03 2.55
C PHE A 49 -6.15 12.13 3.78
N ASN A 50 -6.72 10.92 3.78
CA ASN A 50 -6.70 10.05 4.96
C ASN A 50 -5.49 9.10 4.99
N TYR A 51 -4.93 8.78 3.81
CA TYR A 51 -3.78 7.89 3.67
C TYR A 51 -2.72 8.45 2.71
N PRO A 52 -2.19 9.67 2.98
CA PRO A 52 -1.31 10.38 2.05
C PRO A 52 -0.06 9.58 1.67
N SER A 53 0.50 8.80 2.60
CA SER A 53 1.65 7.94 2.32
C SER A 53 1.32 6.83 1.34
N ILE A 54 0.15 6.19 1.46
CA ILE A 54 -0.30 5.14 0.53
C ILE A 54 -0.54 5.73 -0.84
N PHE A 55 -1.23 6.88 -0.91
CA PHE A 55 -1.44 7.61 -2.15
C PHE A 55 -0.12 7.94 -2.85
N ALA A 56 0.85 8.53 -2.14
CA ALA A 56 2.11 8.97 -2.70
C ALA A 56 2.92 7.79 -3.27
N VAL A 57 3.13 6.72 -2.49
CA VAL A 57 3.89 5.57 -2.98
C VAL A 57 3.16 4.86 -4.13
N HIS A 58 1.83 4.86 -4.15
CA HIS A 58 1.08 4.26 -5.24
C HIS A 58 1.10 5.12 -6.52
N ALA A 59 1.03 6.45 -6.41
CA ALA A 59 1.19 7.37 -7.54
C ALA A 59 2.56 7.20 -8.23
N GLU A 60 3.60 6.96 -7.43
CA GLU A 60 4.98 6.76 -7.87
C GLU A 60 5.31 5.33 -8.32
N ASP A 61 4.34 4.41 -8.35
CA ASP A 61 4.54 2.98 -8.63
C ASP A 61 5.51 2.26 -7.67
N LYS A 62 5.64 2.76 -6.44
CA LYS A 62 6.49 2.19 -5.36
C LYS A 62 5.71 1.40 -4.32
N LEU A 63 4.39 1.27 -4.48
CA LEU A 63 3.59 0.39 -3.62
C LEU A 63 4.03 -1.07 -3.84
N ASP A 64 4.24 -1.80 -2.76
CA ASP A 64 4.76 -3.17 -2.78
C ASP A 64 3.88 -4.12 -1.95
N ALA A 65 4.29 -5.38 -1.82
CA ALA A 65 3.52 -6.37 -1.06
C ALA A 65 3.39 -6.07 0.44
N THR A 66 4.16 -5.13 0.98
CA THR A 66 4.00 -4.67 2.37
C THR A 66 2.60 -4.08 2.57
N PHE A 67 2.02 -3.45 1.55
CA PHE A 67 0.65 -2.95 1.59
C PHE A 67 -0.36 -4.06 1.94
N PHE A 68 -0.31 -5.20 1.25
CA PHE A 68 -1.23 -6.31 1.50
C PHE A 68 -0.98 -6.97 2.85
N TYR A 69 0.29 -7.03 3.28
CA TYR A 69 0.63 -7.49 4.62
C TYR A 69 -0.04 -6.61 5.69
N MET A 70 0.03 -5.28 5.55
CA MET A 70 -0.63 -4.36 6.48
C MET A 70 -2.16 -4.48 6.44
N LEU A 71 -2.74 -4.64 5.24
CA LEU A 71 -4.19 -4.90 5.09
C LEU A 71 -4.63 -6.20 5.76
N ASP A 72 -3.82 -7.27 5.68
CA ASP A 72 -4.09 -8.53 6.39
C ASP A 72 -4.13 -8.33 7.90
N LYS A 73 -3.15 -7.59 8.47
CA LYS A 73 -3.14 -7.28 9.90
C LYS A 73 -4.37 -6.48 10.31
N LYS A 74 -4.70 -5.43 9.56
CA LYS A 74 -5.89 -4.63 9.84
C LYS A 74 -7.18 -5.46 9.78
N ARG A 75 -7.34 -6.35 8.80
CA ARG A 75 -8.49 -7.28 8.75
C ARG A 75 -8.59 -8.20 9.95
N LYS A 76 -7.46 -8.70 10.46
CA LYS A 76 -7.43 -9.55 11.66
C LYS A 76 -7.82 -8.79 12.92
N ILE A 77 -7.38 -7.54 13.03
CA ILE A 77 -7.80 -6.62 14.11
C ILE A 77 -9.30 -6.36 14.03
N GLU A 78 -9.82 -6.02 12.85
CA GLU A 78 -11.26 -5.78 12.63
C GLU A 78 -12.14 -6.98 13.01
N LYS A 79 -11.63 -8.20 12.86
CA LYS A 79 -12.32 -9.44 13.23
C LYS A 79 -12.16 -9.84 14.71
N GLY A 80 -11.26 -9.18 15.43
CA GLY A 80 -10.87 -9.57 16.79
C GLY A 80 -9.95 -10.79 16.86
N ASP A 81 -9.41 -11.26 15.73
CA ASP A 81 -8.47 -12.39 15.66
C ASP A 81 -7.08 -12.01 16.22
N LEU A 82 -6.77 -10.72 16.24
CA LEU A 82 -5.47 -10.17 16.63
C LEU A 82 -5.69 -8.81 17.31
N THR A 83 -5.01 -8.53 18.42
CA THR A 83 -5.04 -7.17 19.01
C THR A 83 -4.11 -6.23 18.26
N GLU A 84 -4.31 -4.91 18.41
CA GLU A 84 -3.41 -3.90 17.85
C GLU A 84 -1.98 -4.05 18.36
N ASP A 85 -1.80 -4.39 19.63
CA ASP A 85 -0.49 -4.63 20.24
C ASP A 85 0.20 -5.84 19.61
N GLN A 86 -0.53 -6.95 19.44
CA GLN A 86 0.01 -8.16 18.80
C GLN A 86 0.39 -7.90 17.35
N ALA A 87 -0.46 -7.18 16.60
CA ALA A 87 -0.16 -6.78 15.24
C ALA A 87 1.09 -5.90 15.16
N SER A 88 1.25 -4.97 16.11
CA SER A 88 2.41 -4.08 16.19
C SER A 88 3.70 -4.85 16.45
N ILE A 89 3.67 -5.86 17.33
CA ILE A 89 4.80 -6.77 17.56
C ILE A 89 5.18 -7.50 16.27
N GLU A 90 4.20 -8.07 15.56
CA GLU A 90 4.45 -8.81 14.33
C GLU A 90 5.01 -7.92 13.20
N VAL A 91 4.50 -6.69 13.07
CA VAL A 91 5.01 -5.68 12.12
C VAL A 91 6.45 -5.30 12.48
N GLY A 92 6.72 -5.02 13.76
CA GLY A 92 8.07 -4.68 14.23
C GLY A 92 9.09 -5.79 13.97
N GLN A 93 8.73 -7.04 14.25
CA GLN A 93 9.57 -8.20 13.95
C GLN A 93 9.85 -8.35 12.45
N LYS A 94 8.85 -8.11 11.59
CA LYS A 94 9.03 -8.14 10.14
C LYS A 94 10.00 -7.05 9.69
N LEU A 95 9.81 -5.81 10.13
CA LEU A 95 10.70 -4.69 9.79
C LEU A 95 12.14 -4.93 10.24
N PHE A 96 12.32 -5.48 11.45
CA PHE A 96 13.64 -5.85 11.96
C PHE A 96 14.34 -6.87 11.06
N LYS A 97 13.64 -7.97 10.72
CA LYS A 97 14.17 -9.03 9.84
C LYS A 97 14.49 -8.54 8.43
N THR A 98 13.66 -7.63 7.89
CA THR A 98 13.88 -7.11 6.53
C THR A 98 15.03 -6.11 6.48
N TRP A 99 15.15 -5.21 7.46
CA TRP A 99 16.04 -4.04 7.32
C TRP A 99 17.23 -4.03 8.29
N VAL A 100 17.08 -4.56 9.51
CA VAL A 100 18.13 -4.48 10.54
C VAL A 100 19.00 -5.74 10.51
N GLU A 101 18.39 -6.91 10.50
CA GLU A 101 19.10 -8.20 10.52
C GLU A 101 20.09 -8.39 9.35
N PRO A 102 19.77 -8.01 8.09
CA PRO A 102 20.73 -8.17 7.00
C PRO A 102 21.97 -7.27 7.18
N ILE A 103 21.79 -6.07 7.71
CA ILE A 103 22.89 -5.14 7.99
C ILE A 103 23.82 -5.71 9.06
N THR A 104 23.27 -6.25 10.15
CA THR A 104 24.09 -6.83 11.22
C THR A 104 24.81 -8.11 10.78
N GLN A 105 24.28 -8.81 9.78
CA GLN A 105 24.86 -10.03 9.21
C GLN A 105 25.71 -9.80 7.95
N GLY A 106 25.85 -8.55 7.47
CA GLY A 106 26.60 -8.23 6.25
C GLY A 106 25.98 -8.79 4.96
N ARG A 107 24.66 -8.99 4.92
CA ARG A 107 23.92 -9.49 3.76
C ARG A 107 23.02 -8.40 3.17
N PRO A 108 22.74 -8.41 1.86
CA PRO A 108 21.75 -7.51 1.28
C PRO A 108 20.34 -7.85 1.79
N SER A 109 19.50 -6.83 1.95
CA SER A 109 18.08 -7.02 2.26
C SER A 109 17.35 -7.69 1.09
N GLU A 110 16.41 -8.58 1.40
CA GLU A 110 15.55 -9.21 0.40
C GLU A 110 14.61 -8.17 -0.22
N LYS A 111 14.51 -8.18 -1.56
CA LYS A 111 13.55 -7.32 -2.25
C LYS A 111 12.14 -7.80 -1.97
N THR A 112 11.28 -6.89 -1.51
CA THR A 112 9.84 -7.14 -1.45
C THR A 112 9.29 -7.27 -2.87
N GLU A 113 8.37 -8.21 -3.09
CA GLU A 113 7.66 -8.29 -4.38
C GLU A 113 6.83 -7.00 -4.59
N SER A 114 6.78 -6.56 -5.85
CA SER A 114 6.00 -5.37 -6.21
C SER A 114 4.49 -5.61 -6.08
N TYR A 115 3.72 -4.52 -5.99
CA TYR A 115 2.26 -4.58 -5.97
C TYR A 115 1.67 -5.35 -7.16
N GLU A 116 2.22 -5.14 -8.35
CA GLU A 116 1.76 -5.82 -9.57
C GLU A 116 2.07 -7.32 -9.56
N GLU A 117 3.26 -7.72 -9.07
CA GLU A 117 3.65 -9.13 -8.94
C GLU A 117 2.74 -9.85 -7.93
N TYR A 118 2.43 -9.23 -6.80
CA TYR A 118 1.48 -9.77 -5.82
C TYR A 118 0.12 -10.06 -6.46
N TYR A 119 -0.42 -9.09 -7.22
CA TYR A 119 -1.70 -9.26 -7.89
C TYR A 119 -1.66 -10.34 -8.96
N LYS A 120 -0.61 -10.42 -9.78
CA LYS A 120 -0.46 -11.48 -10.79
C LYS A 120 -0.43 -12.87 -10.14
N ARG A 121 0.31 -13.03 -9.04
CA ARG A 121 0.43 -14.29 -8.29
C ARG A 121 -0.90 -14.72 -7.65
N THR A 122 -1.68 -13.77 -7.12
CA THR A 122 -2.93 -14.07 -6.42
C THR A 122 -4.15 -14.16 -7.34
N SER A 123 -4.14 -13.47 -8.49
CA SER A 123 -5.20 -13.57 -9.51
C SER A 123 -5.01 -14.74 -10.48
N GLY A 124 -3.78 -15.21 -10.67
CA GLY A 124 -3.47 -16.38 -11.50
C GLY A 124 -3.66 -17.74 -10.82
N SER A 125 -4.00 -17.78 -9.52
CA SER A 125 -4.26 -19.02 -8.76
C SER A 125 -5.71 -19.50 -8.83
N LYS A 126 -6.37 -19.35 -9.99
CA LYS A 126 -7.70 -19.92 -10.26
C LYS A 126 -7.63 -20.99 -11.33
#